data_AF-A0AAC9JN26-F1
#
_entry.id   AF-A0AAC9JN26-F1
#
_cell.length_a   1.000
_cell.length_b   1.000
_cell.length_c   1.000
_cell.angle_alpha   90.00
_cell.angle_beta   90.00
_cell.angle_gamma   90.00
#
_symmetry.space_group_name_H-M   'P 1'
#
loop_
_entity.id
_entity.type
_entity.pdbx_description
1 polymer ?
#
loop_
_entity_poly.entity_id
_entity_poly.type
_entity_poly.pdbx_seq_one_letter_code
_entity_poly.pdbx_strand_id
1 'polypeptide(L)'
;MDDFDMITLTDIHLQRLHAEAKRLAEDADRRLATALDSDDPDDWDAWKEADGIATGFKLALQEVAREAADPEPTPPAPALSYDDWRDAYRPVRNTIRKDAPFDGCMFETFGPELDAVRAADPACVWTLVSSDDDDGLCLLSGFHFVNRLGYLITERPWKGAESVEIALD
;
A
#
# COMPACT_ATOMS: atom_id res chain seq x y z
N MET A 1 -29.24 11.60 15.00
CA MET A 1 -28.23 12.40 15.70
C MET A 1 -27.16 11.44 16.15
N ASP A 2 -26.01 11.27 15.54
CA ASP A 2 -25.37 11.87 14.35
C ASP A 2 -24.34 10.80 13.95
N ASP A 3 -24.55 10.10 12.84
CA ASP A 3 -23.48 9.36 12.17
C ASP A 3 -22.77 10.38 11.26
N PHE A 4 -21.86 11.14 11.86
CA PHE A 4 -21.01 12.07 11.13
C PHE A 4 -19.79 11.30 10.65
N ASP A 5 -19.94 10.66 9.48
CA ASP A 5 -18.85 10.06 8.72
C ASP A 5 -17.70 11.07 8.64
N MET A 6 -16.59 10.73 9.30
CA MET A 6 -15.30 11.40 9.15
C MET A 6 -14.72 11.00 7.80
N ILE A 7 -15.30 11.54 6.72
CA ILE A 7 -14.75 11.43 5.37
C ILE A 7 -13.36 12.10 5.41
N THR A 8 -12.30 11.30 5.36
CA THR A 8 -10.94 11.83 5.38
C THR A 8 -10.70 12.66 4.11
N LEU A 9 -9.74 13.59 4.11
CA LEU A 9 -9.46 14.45 2.96
C LEU A 9 -9.18 13.65 1.67
N THR A 10 -8.68 12.42 1.83
CA THR A 10 -8.44 11.40 0.80
C THR A 10 -9.73 10.79 0.25
N ASP A 11 -10.72 10.51 1.09
CA ASP A 11 -12.02 10.00 0.66
C ASP A 11 -12.77 11.05 -0.19
N ILE A 12 -12.71 12.33 0.19
CA ILE A 12 -13.32 13.42 -0.58
C ILE A 12 -12.68 13.51 -1.98
N HIS A 13 -11.36 13.37 -2.07
CA HIS A 13 -10.63 13.45 -3.34
C HIS A 13 -10.97 12.28 -4.27
N LEU A 14 -11.04 11.06 -3.71
CA LEU A 14 -11.42 9.86 -4.44
C LEU A 14 -12.88 9.86 -4.90
N GLN A 15 -13.80 10.34 -4.05
CA GLN A 15 -15.20 10.48 -4.42
C GLN A 15 -15.38 11.51 -5.55
N ARG A 16 -14.63 12.62 -5.51
CA ARG A 16 -14.64 13.64 -6.56
C ARG A 16 -14.11 13.10 -7.89
N LEU A 17 -13.01 12.34 -7.85
CA LEU A 17 -12.44 11.69 -9.03
C LEU A 17 -13.42 10.71 -9.67
N HIS A 18 -14.08 9.86 -8.86
CA HIS A 18 -15.11 8.93 -9.36
C HIS A 18 -16.31 9.66 -9.98
N ALA A 19 -16.77 10.75 -9.36
CA ALA A 19 -17.88 11.54 -9.88
C ALA A 19 -17.53 12.20 -11.24
N GLU A 20 -16.30 12.68 -11.38
CA GLU A 20 -15.80 13.27 -12.62
C GLU A 20 -15.65 12.22 -13.73
N ALA A 21 -15.10 11.04 -13.41
CA ALA A 21 -15.01 9.92 -14.33
C ALA A 21 -16.39 9.46 -14.84
N LYS A 22 -17.37 9.35 -13.92
CA LYS A 22 -18.75 8.99 -14.29
C LYS A 22 -19.38 10.02 -15.24
N ARG A 23 -19.19 11.31 -14.95
CA ARG A 23 -19.70 12.39 -15.81
C ARG A 23 -19.08 12.33 -17.21
N LEU A 24 -17.78 12.07 -17.31
CA LEU A 24 -17.10 11.94 -18.61
C LEU A 24 -17.61 10.74 -19.41
N ALA A 25 -17.86 9.62 -18.75
CA ALA A 25 -18.46 8.45 -19.40
C ALA A 25 -19.88 8.74 -19.93
N GLU A 26 -20.74 9.37 -19.12
CA GLU A 26 -22.10 9.74 -19.54
C GLU A 26 -22.11 10.78 -20.69
N ASP A 27 -21.14 11.69 -20.72
CA ASP A 27 -20.98 12.68 -21.78
C ASP A 27 -20.47 12.03 -23.09
N ALA A 28 -19.60 11.03 -22.99
CA ALA A 28 -19.17 10.22 -24.13
C ALA A 28 -20.32 9.39 -24.72
N ASP A 29 -21.11 8.72 -23.89
CA ASP A 29 -22.29 7.96 -24.32
C ASP A 29 -23.32 8.85 -25.01
N ARG A 30 -23.54 10.07 -24.49
CA ARG A 30 -24.45 11.05 -25.12
C ARG A 30 -23.95 11.51 -26.48
N ARG A 31 -22.65 11.76 -26.63
CA ARG A 31 -22.05 12.13 -27.92
C ARG A 31 -22.14 10.98 -28.93
N LEU A 32 -21.91 9.74 -28.49
CA LEU A 32 -22.14 8.55 -29.31
C LEU A 32 -23.60 8.42 -29.75
N ALA A 33 -24.55 8.60 -28.84
CA ALA A 33 -25.98 8.57 -29.18
C ALA A 33 -26.39 9.68 -30.17
N THR A 34 -25.78 10.87 -30.05
CA THR A 34 -26.03 11.99 -30.98
C THR A 34 -25.45 11.71 -32.37
N ALA A 35 -24.27 11.09 -32.44
CA ALA A 35 -23.66 10.67 -33.70
C ALA A 35 -24.46 9.56 -34.40
N LEU A 36 -25.07 8.65 -33.63
CA LEU A 36 -25.93 7.56 -34.13
C LEU A 36 -27.27 8.07 -34.71
N ASP A 37 -27.73 9.27 -34.33
CA ASP A 37 -29.00 9.87 -34.76
C ASP A 37 -28.82 10.84 -35.97
N SER A 38 -27.58 10.98 -36.47
CA SER A 38 -27.27 11.79 -37.66
C SER A 38 -27.65 11.02 -38.93
N ASP A 39 -28.78 11.40 -39.53
CA ASP A 39 -29.34 10.81 -40.76
C ASP A 39 -28.78 11.48 -42.04
N ASP A 40 -27.52 11.96 -42.00
CA ASP A 40 -26.81 12.52 -43.16
C ASP A 40 -25.89 11.46 -43.79
N PRO A 41 -26.28 10.86 -44.94
CA PRO A 41 -25.54 9.79 -45.58
C PRO A 41 -24.20 10.23 -46.21
N ASP A 42 -23.89 11.54 -46.24
CA ASP A 42 -22.61 12.08 -46.71
C ASP A 42 -21.63 12.43 -45.56
N ASP A 43 -22.02 12.27 -44.29
CA ASP A 43 -21.14 12.53 -43.13
C ASP A 43 -20.22 11.33 -42.79
N TRP A 44 -19.67 10.68 -43.81
CA TRP A 44 -18.72 9.57 -43.66
C TRP A 44 -17.42 9.98 -42.94
N ASP A 45 -17.14 11.28 -42.87
CA ASP A 45 -15.99 11.82 -42.13
C ASP A 45 -16.23 11.79 -40.62
N ALA A 46 -17.44 12.09 -40.11
CA ALA A 46 -17.74 11.96 -38.68
C ALA A 46 -17.69 10.50 -38.19
N TRP A 47 -18.13 9.54 -39.01
CA TRP A 47 -18.05 8.12 -38.68
C TRP A 47 -16.60 7.59 -38.68
N LYS A 48 -15.76 8.05 -39.61
CA LYS A 48 -14.32 7.72 -39.60
C LYS A 48 -13.58 8.35 -38.41
N GLU A 49 -13.95 9.57 -38.04
CA GLU A 49 -13.37 10.24 -36.88
C GLU A 49 -13.80 9.51 -35.59
N ALA A 50 -15.08 9.18 -35.44
CA ALA A 50 -15.60 8.42 -34.31
C ALA A 50 -15.03 6.99 -34.21
N ASP A 51 -14.90 6.26 -35.33
CA ASP A 51 -14.28 4.92 -35.37
C ASP A 51 -12.77 4.98 -35.08
N GLY A 52 -12.11 6.04 -35.54
CA GLY A 52 -10.71 6.34 -35.19
C GLY A 52 -10.52 6.63 -33.70
N ILE A 53 -11.41 7.42 -33.09
CA ILE A 53 -11.40 7.68 -31.64
C ILE A 53 -11.72 6.41 -30.85
N ALA A 54 -12.71 5.63 -31.26
CA ALA A 54 -13.08 4.37 -30.61
C ALA A 54 -11.96 3.32 -30.70
N THR A 55 -11.30 3.23 -31.86
CA THR A 55 -10.14 2.36 -32.07
C THR A 55 -8.95 2.83 -31.24
N GLY A 56 -8.70 4.14 -31.18
CA GLY A 56 -7.66 4.72 -30.32
C GLY A 56 -7.90 4.43 -28.84
N PHE A 57 -9.15 4.56 -28.37
CA PHE A 57 -9.52 4.25 -27.00
C PHE A 57 -9.41 2.75 -26.69
N LYS A 58 -9.84 1.88 -27.62
CA LYS A 58 -9.70 0.43 -27.48
C LYS A 58 -8.24 -0.02 -27.44
N LEU A 59 -7.38 0.57 -28.26
CA LEU A 59 -5.93 0.30 -28.25
C LEU A 59 -5.30 0.81 -26.95
N ALA A 60 -5.67 2.00 -26.48
CA ALA A 60 -5.21 2.52 -25.19
C ALA A 60 -5.66 1.61 -24.03
N LEU A 61 -6.90 1.11 -24.04
CA LEU A 61 -7.38 0.14 -23.05
C LEU A 61 -6.69 -1.22 -23.15
N GLN A 62 -6.39 -1.69 -24.36
CA GLN A 62 -5.63 -2.93 -24.55
C GLN A 62 -4.18 -2.77 -24.08
N GLU A 63 -3.57 -1.61 -24.26
CA GLU A 63 -2.24 -1.31 -23.77
C GLU A 63 -2.23 -1.19 -22.24
N VAL A 64 -3.19 -0.49 -21.65
CA VAL A 64 -3.37 -0.43 -20.18
C VAL A 64 -3.64 -1.82 -19.61
N ALA A 65 -4.45 -2.64 -20.28
CA ALA A 65 -4.71 -4.01 -19.87
C ALA A 65 -3.47 -4.92 -20.05
N ARG A 66 -2.63 -4.65 -21.03
CA ARG A 66 -1.35 -5.35 -21.25
C ARG A 66 -0.32 -4.95 -20.20
N GLU A 67 -0.18 -3.67 -19.87
CA GLU A 67 0.62 -3.18 -18.75
C GLU A 67 0.14 -3.73 -17.41
N ALA A 68 -1.18 -3.89 -17.22
CA ALA A 68 -1.75 -4.52 -16.02
C ALA A 68 -1.56 -6.05 -15.99
N ALA A 69 -1.46 -6.69 -17.16
CA ALA A 69 -1.31 -8.15 -17.28
C ALA A 69 0.16 -8.61 -17.31
N ASP A 70 1.09 -7.72 -17.65
CA ASP A 70 2.53 -7.94 -17.67
C ASP A 70 3.21 -6.71 -17.06
N PRO A 71 3.13 -6.54 -15.72
CA PRO A 71 3.84 -5.44 -15.09
C PRO A 71 5.32 -5.64 -15.39
N GLU A 72 5.97 -4.65 -16.01
CA GLU A 72 7.43 -4.61 -15.99
C GLU A 72 7.87 -4.91 -14.55
N PRO A 73 8.85 -5.83 -14.35
CA PRO A 73 9.26 -6.21 -13.01
C PRO A 73 9.60 -4.92 -12.28
N THR A 74 8.72 -4.55 -11.35
CA THR A 74 8.82 -3.28 -10.67
C THR A 74 10.19 -3.32 -10.01
N PRO A 75 11.13 -2.40 -10.32
CA PRO A 75 12.36 -2.35 -9.56
C PRO A 75 11.92 -2.30 -8.09
N PRO A 76 12.39 -3.22 -7.23
CA PRO A 76 11.87 -3.33 -5.88
C PRO A 76 11.89 -1.93 -5.30
N ALA A 77 10.72 -1.42 -4.86
CA ALA A 77 10.65 -0.18 -4.12
C ALA A 77 11.77 -0.24 -3.08
N PRO A 78 12.63 0.79 -2.92
CA PRO A 78 13.82 0.68 -2.11
C PRO A 78 13.41 0.15 -0.74
N ALA A 79 13.68 -1.14 -0.52
CA ALA A 79 13.28 -1.82 0.68
C ALA A 79 14.10 -1.16 1.78
N LEU A 80 13.42 -0.64 2.80
CA LEU A 80 14.12 -0.11 3.97
C LEU A 80 14.96 -1.26 4.52
N SER A 81 16.28 -1.16 4.43
CA SER A 81 17.18 -2.21 4.91
C SER A 81 17.14 -2.27 6.43
N TYR A 82 17.60 -3.39 7.01
CA TYR A 82 17.72 -3.50 8.46
C TYR A 82 18.63 -2.42 9.07
N ASP A 83 19.71 -2.05 8.38
CA ASP A 83 20.63 -0.99 8.83
C ASP A 83 19.98 0.39 8.76
N ASP A 84 19.28 0.72 7.67
CA ASP A 84 18.52 1.97 7.55
C ASP A 84 17.44 2.07 8.65
N TRP A 85 16.80 0.94 8.96
CA TRP A 85 15.84 0.85 10.06
C TRP A 85 16.49 1.09 11.43
N ARG A 86 17.65 0.48 11.69
CA ARG A 86 18.38 0.69 12.95
C ARG A 86 18.74 2.16 13.14
N ASP A 87 19.23 2.80 12.09
CA ASP A 87 19.63 4.21 12.11
C ASP A 87 18.43 5.14 12.29
N ALA A 88 17.33 4.85 11.61
CA ALA A 88 16.12 5.66 11.67
C ALA A 88 15.40 5.54 13.02
N TYR A 89 15.22 4.31 13.52
CA TYR A 89 14.32 4.03 14.64
C TYR A 89 15.02 3.82 15.99
N ARG A 90 16.30 3.45 15.97
CA ARG A 90 17.14 3.24 17.16
C ARG A 90 16.51 2.23 18.14
N PRO A 91 16.72 0.92 17.93
CA PRO A 91 16.20 -0.10 18.83
C PRO A 91 16.75 0.09 20.26
N VAL A 92 15.83 -0.01 21.22
CA VAL A 92 16.11 0.13 22.64
C VAL A 92 16.69 -1.18 23.17
N ARG A 93 17.76 -1.08 23.95
CA ARG A 93 18.37 -2.23 24.62
C ARG A 93 17.40 -2.82 25.66
N ASN A 94 17.22 -4.13 25.60
CA ASN A 94 16.53 -4.90 26.62
C ASN A 94 17.31 -4.84 27.94
N THR A 95 16.68 -4.26 28.96
CA THR A 95 17.27 -4.11 30.30
C THR A 95 16.90 -5.25 31.25
N ILE A 96 15.92 -6.08 30.88
CA ILE A 96 15.43 -7.23 31.65
C ILE A 96 16.38 -8.41 31.43
N ARG A 97 16.77 -8.66 30.18
CA ARG A 97 17.69 -9.72 29.78
C ARG A 97 19.01 -9.17 29.27
N LYS A 98 20.11 -9.51 29.95
CA LYS A 98 21.47 -8.99 29.64
C LYS A 98 22.11 -9.61 28.40
N ASP A 99 21.73 -10.83 28.06
CA ASP A 99 22.23 -11.64 26.95
C ASP A 99 21.18 -11.80 25.84
N ALA A 100 20.31 -10.79 25.68
CA ALA A 100 19.29 -10.81 24.64
C ALA A 100 19.93 -10.82 23.23
N PRO A 101 19.32 -11.51 22.25
CA PRO A 101 19.72 -11.41 20.84
C PRO A 101 19.61 -9.98 20.29
N PHE A 102 20.07 -9.79 19.05
CA PHE A 102 20.04 -8.48 18.35
C PHE A 102 20.75 -7.37 19.12
N ASP A 103 22.05 -7.57 19.41
CA ASP A 103 22.87 -6.63 20.19
C ASP A 103 22.28 -6.30 21.58
N GLY A 104 21.49 -7.20 22.14
CA GLY A 104 20.79 -7.00 23.41
C GLY A 104 19.46 -6.26 23.29
N CYS A 105 18.88 -6.13 22.10
CA CYS A 105 17.66 -5.34 21.89
C CYS A 105 16.37 -6.17 21.83
N MET A 106 16.47 -7.49 21.61
CA MET A 106 15.29 -8.34 21.45
C MET A 106 14.58 -8.59 22.80
N PHE A 107 13.25 -8.48 22.79
CA PHE A 107 12.36 -8.83 23.89
C PHE A 107 11.62 -10.14 23.60
N GLU A 108 11.49 -10.97 24.63
CA GLU A 108 10.81 -12.26 24.56
C GLU A 108 9.29 -12.16 24.37
N THR A 109 8.70 -13.28 23.96
CA THR A 109 7.27 -13.37 23.62
C THR A 109 6.35 -13.67 24.80
N PHE A 110 6.90 -13.73 26.02
CA PHE A 110 6.22 -14.07 27.26
C PHE A 110 6.87 -13.40 28.48
N GLY A 111 6.20 -13.47 29.63
CA GLY A 111 6.72 -13.01 30.90
C GLY A 111 6.93 -11.49 30.99
N PRO A 112 7.85 -11.03 31.86
CA PRO A 112 8.07 -9.60 32.11
C PRO A 112 8.51 -8.80 30.88
N GLU A 113 9.16 -9.46 29.91
CA GLU A 113 9.58 -8.82 28.66
C GLU A 113 8.38 -8.51 27.77
N LEU A 114 7.43 -9.44 27.65
CA LEU A 114 6.17 -9.19 26.93
C LEU A 114 5.35 -8.07 27.59
N ASP A 115 5.34 -8.00 28.93
CA ASP A 115 4.67 -6.94 29.65
C ASP A 115 5.30 -5.57 29.36
N ALA A 116 6.63 -5.50 29.23
CA ALA A 116 7.34 -4.29 28.81
C ALA A 116 6.99 -3.89 27.37
N VAL A 117 6.92 -4.85 26.44
CA VAL A 117 6.49 -4.61 25.06
C VAL A 117 5.05 -4.09 25.00
N ARG A 118 4.14 -4.65 25.79
CA ARG A 118 2.73 -4.21 25.87
C ARG A 118 2.56 -2.82 26.48
N ALA A 119 3.50 -2.40 27.33
CA ALA A 119 3.50 -1.08 27.94
C ALA A 119 4.12 0.00 27.03
N ALA A 120 4.84 -0.40 25.97
CA ALA A 120 5.43 0.53 25.01
C ALA A 120 4.36 1.14 24.09
N ASP A 121 4.71 2.25 23.43
CA ASP A 121 3.88 2.81 22.36
C ASP A 121 3.77 1.77 21.23
N PRO A 122 2.56 1.36 20.81
CA PRO A 122 2.38 0.39 19.71
C PRO A 122 3.08 0.81 18.41
N ALA A 123 3.23 2.12 18.16
CA ALA A 123 3.94 2.63 16.99
C ALA A 123 5.46 2.43 17.08
N CYS A 124 5.99 2.18 18.28
CA CYS A 124 7.39 1.87 18.53
C CYS A 124 7.66 0.36 18.64
N VAL A 125 6.64 -0.49 18.50
CA VAL A 125 6.80 -1.94 18.57
C VAL A 125 6.98 -2.52 17.18
N TRP A 126 7.95 -3.41 17.05
CA TRP A 126 8.24 -4.18 15.85
C TRP A 126 8.27 -5.66 16.22
N THR A 127 7.63 -6.50 15.40
CA THR A 127 7.59 -7.94 15.62
C THR A 127 8.58 -8.64 14.71
N LEU A 128 9.44 -9.46 15.31
CA LEU A 128 10.36 -10.34 14.59
C LEU A 128 9.63 -11.63 14.23
N VAL A 129 9.66 -12.00 12.94
CA VAL A 129 9.02 -13.21 12.41
C VAL A 129 10.01 -14.01 11.56
N SER A 130 9.74 -15.29 11.37
CA SER A 130 10.42 -16.11 10.36
C SER A 130 9.69 -15.96 9.03
N SER A 131 10.42 -15.76 7.94
CA SER A 131 9.90 -15.90 6.59
C SER A 131 9.70 -17.38 6.27
N ASP A 132 8.58 -17.71 5.61
CA ASP A 132 8.26 -19.07 5.19
C ASP A 132 9.00 -19.47 3.89
N ASP A 133 9.45 -18.49 3.09
CA ASP A 133 9.94 -18.75 1.73
C ASP A 133 11.47 -19.01 1.65
N ASP A 134 12.28 -18.40 2.52
CA ASP A 134 13.75 -18.38 2.38
C ASP A 134 14.54 -18.61 3.70
N ASP A 135 13.92 -19.16 4.76
CA ASP A 135 14.52 -19.33 6.10
C ASP A 135 15.06 -18.00 6.73
N GLY A 136 14.70 -16.85 6.15
CA GLY A 136 15.12 -15.52 6.57
C GLY A 136 14.31 -14.97 7.75
N LEU A 137 14.83 -13.95 8.42
CA LEU A 137 14.11 -13.22 9.45
C LEU A 137 13.52 -11.93 8.87
N CYS A 138 12.33 -11.55 9.32
CA CYS A 138 11.70 -10.29 8.93
C CYS A 138 11.23 -9.50 10.16
N LEU A 139 11.26 -8.17 10.06
CA LEU A 139 10.63 -7.26 11.00
C LEU A 139 9.35 -6.68 10.42
N LEU A 140 8.26 -6.85 11.15
CA LEU A 140 6.96 -6.28 10.84
C LEU A 140 6.70 -5.10 11.78
N SER A 141 6.27 -3.96 11.23
CA SER A 141 5.79 -2.86 12.08
C SER A 141 4.55 -3.29 12.88
N GLY A 142 4.52 -2.94 14.15
CA GLY A 142 3.42 -3.22 15.07
C GLY A 142 3.62 -4.48 15.92
N PHE A 143 2.63 -4.72 16.79
CA PHE A 143 2.56 -5.86 17.69
C PHE A 143 1.74 -7.00 17.05
N HIS A 144 2.41 -8.07 16.63
CA HIS A 144 1.78 -9.25 16.03
C HIS A 144 1.83 -10.44 16.98
N PHE A 145 0.71 -11.17 17.09
CA PHE A 145 0.61 -12.32 17.99
C PHE A 145 0.94 -13.65 17.30
N VAL A 146 0.83 -13.75 15.98
CA VAL A 146 1.04 -15.00 15.23
C VAL A 146 2.42 -14.98 14.58
N ASN A 147 3.05 -16.16 14.48
CA ASN A 147 4.37 -16.38 13.85
C ASN A 147 5.49 -15.44 14.37
N ARG A 148 5.47 -15.15 15.68
CA ARG A 148 6.43 -14.23 16.31
C ARG A 148 7.57 -14.98 16.99
N LEU A 149 8.79 -14.53 16.73
CA LEU A 149 10.01 -14.99 17.39
C LEU A 149 10.39 -14.07 18.57
N GLY A 150 10.02 -12.79 18.51
CA GLY A 150 10.21 -11.80 19.57
C GLY A 150 9.83 -10.41 19.11
N TYR A 151 10.21 -9.41 19.90
CA TYR A 151 9.89 -8.01 19.60
C TYR A 151 11.13 -7.10 19.73
N LEU A 152 11.11 -6.00 18.99
CA LEU A 152 12.00 -4.87 19.19
C LEU A 152 11.15 -3.65 19.55
N ILE A 153 11.67 -2.82 20.45
CA ILE A 153 11.07 -1.53 20.82
C ILE A 153 12.00 -0.43 20.32
N THR A 154 11.47 0.59 19.67
CA THR A 154 12.26 1.69 19.08
C THR A 154 12.09 3.01 19.82
N GLU A 155 13.11 3.87 19.79
CA GLU A 155 13.02 5.23 20.34
C GLU A 155 12.05 6.11 19.54
N ARG A 156 11.93 5.85 18.23
CA ARG A 156 11.07 6.61 17.33
C ARG A 156 9.89 5.78 16.85
N PRO A 157 8.69 6.37 16.74
CA PRO A 157 7.51 5.66 16.26
C PRO A 157 7.51 5.54 14.73
N TRP A 158 7.05 4.40 14.23
CA TRP A 158 6.55 4.25 12.87
C TRP A 158 5.28 5.07 12.68
N LYS A 159 5.22 5.88 11.61
CA LYS A 159 4.07 6.76 11.31
C LYS A 159 3.40 6.42 9.98
N GLY A 160 3.77 5.31 9.35
CA GLY A 160 3.12 4.85 8.13
C GLY A 160 1.69 4.42 8.42
N ALA A 161 0.81 4.64 7.44
CA ALA A 161 -0.57 4.16 7.50
C ALA A 161 -0.65 2.65 7.29
N GLU A 162 0.32 2.08 6.58
CA GLU A 162 0.40 0.65 6.25
C GLU A 162 1.48 -0.06 7.06
N SER A 163 1.31 -1.37 7.21
CA SER A 163 2.34 -2.22 7.78
C SER A 163 3.53 -2.33 6.83
N VAL A 164 4.73 -2.12 7.35
CA VAL A 164 5.96 -2.35 6.59
C VAL A 164 6.64 -3.63 7.05
N GLU A 165 7.23 -4.32 6.11
CA GLU A 165 8.07 -5.51 6.30
C GLU A 165 9.51 -5.19 5.89
N ILE A 166 10.46 -5.62 6.71
CA ILE A 166 11.89 -5.42 6.51
C ILE A 166 12.56 -6.78 6.63
N ALA A 167 13.13 -7.26 5.52
CA ALA A 167 13.96 -8.46 5.54
C ALA A 167 15.28 -8.18 6.28
N LEU A 168 15.78 -9.19 6.99
CA LEU A 168 17.10 -9.19 7.62
C LEU A 168 18.01 -10.06 6.74
N ASP A 169 18.74 -9.40 5.85
CA ASP A 169 19.74 -9.96 4.92
C ASP A 169 21.17 -9.96 5.47
#